data_AF-A0A2N9N5W3-F1
#
_entry.id   AF-A0A2N9N5W3-F1
#
_cell.length_a   1.000
_cell.length_b   1.000
_cell.length_c   1.000
_cell.angle_alpha   90.00
_cell.angle_beta   90.00
_cell.angle_gamma   90.00
#
_symmetry.space_group_name_H-M   'P 1'
#
loop_
_entity.id
_entity.type
_entity.pdbx_description
1 polymer ?
#
loop_
_entity_poly.entity_id
_entity_poly.type
_entity_poly.pdbx_seq_one_letter_code
_entity_poly.pdbx_strand_id
1 'polypeptide(L)'
;MAFRIEAAAFAFLMALPVAAQEYRVHDGVLRISADSIAFEAAPKHKERSRVWKLDDIRQLTLGPTFLRVQTYERRNREFVFDPLPKEVAENWYPVFSTRRDQRFVAALADDAIKPEWQIPASLTSKVQGVLLVGADGVVFRAERSGESRTWRIADIESVASGGRFDLTVTTREKEFRFELKQVLPEARYQELWLKVNRAQGLEILK
;
A
#
# COMPACT_ATOMS: atom_id res chain seq x y z
N MET A 1 11.02 58.39 8.42
CA MET A 1 11.29 56.95 8.70
C MET A 1 9.95 56.24 8.70
N ALA A 2 9.66 55.41 7.69
CA ALA A 2 8.43 54.64 7.59
C ALA A 2 8.82 53.18 7.34
N PHE A 3 8.60 52.33 8.34
CA PHE A 3 8.80 50.88 8.25
C PHE A 3 7.64 50.29 7.42
N ARG A 4 7.96 49.70 6.27
CA ARG A 4 7.05 48.82 5.52
C ARG A 4 7.17 47.42 6.13
N ILE A 5 6.07 46.90 6.67
CA ILE A 5 5.94 45.49 7.05
C ILE A 5 5.53 44.74 5.79
N GLU A 6 6.44 43.94 5.23
CA GLU A 6 6.11 42.97 4.19
C GLU A 6 5.40 41.78 4.86
N ALA A 7 4.10 41.64 4.60
CA ALA A 7 3.35 40.45 4.97
C ALA A 7 3.74 39.31 4.02
N ALA A 8 4.64 38.44 4.46
CA ALA A 8 4.90 37.16 3.81
C ALA A 8 3.65 36.27 3.99
N ALA A 9 2.84 36.16 2.94
CA ALA A 9 1.73 35.21 2.88
C ALA A 9 2.29 33.79 2.73
N PHE A 10 2.44 33.07 3.84
CA PHE A 10 2.60 31.63 3.83
C PHE A 10 1.27 31.01 3.37
N ALA A 11 1.22 30.58 2.11
CA ALA A 11 0.13 29.74 1.61
C ALA A 11 0.26 28.36 2.26
N PHE A 12 -0.44 28.15 3.38
CA PHE A 12 -0.67 26.83 3.93
C PHE A 12 -1.67 26.13 3.00
N LEU A 13 -1.19 25.24 2.14
CA LEU A 13 -2.05 24.39 1.33
C LEU A 13 -2.77 23.42 2.28
N MET A 14 -3.92 23.82 2.82
CA MET A 14 -4.79 22.91 3.54
C MET A 14 -5.30 21.88 2.55
N ALA A 15 -4.76 20.67 2.58
CA ALA A 15 -5.41 19.51 1.98
C ALA A 15 -6.76 19.35 2.69
N LEU A 16 -7.85 19.70 1.99
CA LEU A 16 -9.20 19.44 2.51
C LEU A 16 -9.29 17.93 2.80
N PRO A 17 -9.82 17.53 3.98
CA PRO A 17 -10.04 16.11 4.23
C PRO A 17 -10.93 15.58 3.12
N VAL A 18 -10.50 14.50 2.45
CA VAL A 18 -11.34 13.81 1.48
C VAL A 18 -12.64 13.44 2.21
N ALA A 19 -13.74 14.07 1.81
CA ALA A 19 -15.04 13.83 2.41
C ALA A 19 -15.35 12.33 2.34
N ALA A 20 -16.04 11.81 3.36
CA ALA A 20 -16.44 10.41 3.36
C ALA A 20 -17.23 10.11 2.07
N GLN A 21 -16.85 9.04 1.36
CA GLN A 21 -17.51 8.61 0.14
C GLN A 21 -18.29 7.33 0.40
N GLU A 22 -19.47 7.22 -0.20
CA GLU A 22 -20.33 6.05 -0.10
C GLU A 22 -20.30 5.23 -1.38
N TYR A 23 -20.25 3.90 -1.23
CA TYR A 23 -20.27 2.94 -2.32
C TYR A 23 -21.33 1.89 -2.02
N ARG A 24 -22.19 1.61 -3.00
CA ARG A 24 -23.11 0.47 -2.91
C ARG A 24 -22.33 -0.80 -3.15
N VAL A 25 -22.45 -1.74 -2.22
CA VAL A 25 -21.77 -3.04 -2.28
C VAL A 25 -22.80 -4.16 -2.10
N HIS A 26 -22.37 -5.40 -2.26
CA HIS A 26 -23.23 -6.53 -1.93
C HIS A 26 -23.70 -6.45 -0.47
N ASP A 27 -25.00 -6.65 -0.24
CA ASP A 27 -25.66 -6.60 1.06
C ASP A 27 -25.53 -5.28 1.86
N GLY A 28 -25.21 -4.14 1.24
CA GLY A 28 -25.20 -2.88 1.99
C GLY A 28 -24.52 -1.68 1.34
N VAL A 29 -24.10 -0.75 2.20
CA VAL A 29 -23.40 0.47 1.83
C VAL A 29 -22.05 0.52 2.56
N LEU A 30 -20.98 0.66 1.80
CA LEU A 30 -19.63 0.88 2.30
C LEU A 30 -19.35 2.39 2.30
N ARG A 31 -18.96 2.94 3.43
CA ARG A 31 -18.48 4.32 3.56
C ARG A 31 -17.00 4.30 3.88
N ILE A 32 -16.23 5.06 3.12
CA ILE A 32 -14.79 5.19 3.30
C ILE A 32 -14.48 6.63 3.62
N SER A 33 -13.62 6.85 4.61
CA SER A 33 -13.12 8.15 5.03
C SER A 33 -11.62 8.07 5.28
N ALA A 34 -10.98 9.23 5.52
CA ALA A 34 -9.54 9.28 5.78
C ALA A 34 -9.12 8.57 7.09
N ASP A 35 -10.05 8.35 8.02
CA ASP A 35 -9.80 7.81 9.37
C ASP A 35 -10.64 6.58 9.71
N SER A 36 -11.64 6.22 8.90
CA SER A 36 -12.51 5.07 9.16
C SER A 36 -13.06 4.39 7.90
N ILE A 37 -13.40 3.10 8.06
CA ILE A 37 -14.23 2.31 7.15
C ILE A 37 -15.52 1.94 7.87
N ALA A 38 -16.68 2.20 7.28
CA ALA A 38 -17.97 1.80 7.82
C ALA A 38 -18.75 0.96 6.81
N PHE A 39 -19.36 -0.11 7.27
CA PHE A 39 -20.27 -0.93 6.49
C PHE A 39 -21.64 -0.92 7.16
N GLU A 40 -22.64 -0.45 6.42
CA GLU A 40 -24.05 -0.53 6.81
C GLU A 40 -24.69 -1.67 6.02
N ALA A 41 -25.00 -2.76 6.71
CA ALA A 41 -25.63 -3.92 6.09
C ALA A 41 -27.12 -3.66 5.83
N ALA A 42 -27.68 -4.37 4.84
CA ALA A 42 -29.11 -4.33 4.55
C ALA A 42 -29.96 -4.66 5.79
N PRO A 43 -31.22 -4.17 5.89
CA PRO A 43 -32.03 -4.31 7.09
C PRO A 43 -32.16 -5.75 7.62
N LYS A 44 -32.19 -6.73 6.71
CA LYS A 44 -32.25 -8.17 7.03
C LYS A 44 -30.99 -8.72 7.73
N HIS A 45 -29.87 -8.01 7.62
CA HIS A 45 -28.56 -8.39 8.14
C HIS A 45 -27.91 -7.26 8.95
N LYS A 46 -28.73 -6.39 9.56
CA LYS A 46 -28.29 -5.18 10.26
C LYS A 46 -27.21 -5.47 11.32
N GLU A 47 -27.25 -6.64 11.94
CA GLU A 47 -26.26 -7.13 12.91
C GLU A 47 -24.84 -7.27 12.35
N ARG A 48 -24.66 -7.26 11.02
CA ARG A 48 -23.37 -7.27 10.32
C ARG A 48 -22.80 -5.87 10.10
N SER A 49 -23.55 -4.81 10.39
CA SER A 49 -23.07 -3.43 10.24
C SER A 49 -21.92 -3.15 11.20
N ARG A 50 -20.87 -2.50 10.74
CA ARG A 50 -19.65 -2.24 11.51
C ARG A 50 -19.04 -0.90 11.14
N VAL A 51 -18.31 -0.33 12.08
CA VAL A 51 -17.46 0.84 11.86
C VAL A 51 -16.09 0.50 12.44
N TRP A 52 -15.05 0.66 11.63
CA TRP A 52 -13.67 0.47 12.02
C TRP A 52 -12.93 1.78 11.85
N LYS A 53 -12.38 2.30 12.93
CA LYS A 53 -11.30 3.29 12.80
C LYS A 53 -10.11 2.61 12.17
N LEU A 54 -9.41 3.29 11.27
CA LEU A 54 -8.23 2.72 10.64
C LEU A 54 -7.18 2.31 11.68
N ASP A 55 -7.13 3.03 12.81
CA ASP A 55 -6.21 2.74 13.90
C ASP A 55 -6.60 1.51 14.75
N ASP A 56 -7.79 0.96 14.55
CA ASP A 56 -8.27 -0.27 15.20
C ASP A 56 -8.38 -1.45 14.21
N ILE A 57 -7.96 -1.24 12.96
CA ILE A 57 -7.84 -2.29 11.95
C ILE A 57 -6.50 -3.00 12.13
N ARG A 58 -6.48 -4.33 11.94
CA ARG A 58 -5.25 -5.12 11.97
C ARG A 58 -4.48 -5.01 10.66
N GLN A 59 -5.20 -5.08 9.54
CA GLN A 59 -4.67 -4.87 8.19
C GLN A 59 -5.77 -4.34 7.29
N LEU A 60 -5.47 -3.28 6.54
CA LEU A 60 -6.31 -2.76 5.47
C LEU A 60 -5.64 -3.08 4.14
N THR A 61 -6.27 -3.88 3.29
CA THR A 61 -5.74 -4.19 1.96
C THR A 61 -6.63 -3.60 0.88
N LEU A 62 -6.08 -2.71 0.06
CA LEU A 62 -6.76 -2.10 -1.07
C LEU A 62 -6.21 -2.67 -2.38
N GLY A 63 -7.07 -3.30 -3.18
CA GLY A 63 -6.76 -3.72 -4.54
C GLY A 63 -7.53 -2.88 -5.57
N PRO A 64 -7.40 -3.18 -6.87
CA PRO A 64 -8.01 -2.40 -7.94
C PRO A 64 -9.54 -2.43 -7.92
N THR A 65 -10.15 -3.51 -7.43
CA THR A 65 -11.61 -3.72 -7.39
C THR A 65 -12.07 -4.32 -6.08
N PHE A 66 -11.26 -4.27 -5.03
CA PHE A 66 -11.64 -4.83 -3.75
C PHE A 66 -11.02 -4.07 -2.58
N LEU A 67 -11.71 -4.13 -1.44
CA LEU A 67 -11.21 -3.68 -0.15
C LEU A 67 -11.36 -4.82 0.85
N ARG A 68 -10.30 -5.09 1.60
CA ARG A 68 -10.31 -6.10 2.67
C ARG A 68 -9.94 -5.44 3.99
N VAL A 69 -10.81 -5.63 4.98
CA VAL A 69 -10.60 -5.20 6.36
C VAL A 69 -10.36 -6.43 7.22
N GLN A 70 -9.15 -6.57 7.75
CA GLN A 70 -8.83 -7.56 8.76
C GLN A 70 -8.93 -6.92 10.15
N THR A 71 -9.69 -7.54 11.05
CA THR A 71 -9.96 -7.03 12.40
C THR A 71 -9.23 -7.85 13.47
N TYR A 72 -9.18 -7.32 14.70
CA TYR A 72 -8.69 -8.06 15.87
C TYR A 72 -9.73 -9.00 16.49
N GLU A 73 -10.99 -8.95 16.03
CA GLU A 73 -12.08 -9.75 16.60
C GLU A 73 -11.86 -11.24 16.37
N ARG A 74 -12.19 -12.10 17.35
CA ARG A 74 -12.01 -13.55 17.19
C ARG A 74 -12.97 -14.16 16.16
N ARG A 75 -14.20 -13.64 16.08
CA ARG A 75 -15.24 -14.01 15.11
C ARG A 75 -15.28 -12.93 14.02
N ASN A 76 -15.57 -13.30 12.77
CA ASN A 76 -15.61 -12.36 11.63
C ASN A 76 -14.33 -11.52 11.49
N ARG A 77 -13.17 -12.20 11.45
CA ARG A 77 -11.84 -11.58 11.36
C ARG A 77 -11.60 -10.80 10.08
N GLU A 78 -12.38 -11.05 9.05
CA GLU A 78 -12.14 -10.52 7.71
C GLU A 78 -13.47 -10.12 7.07
N PHE A 79 -13.48 -8.92 6.50
CA PHE A 79 -14.55 -8.40 5.68
C PHE A 79 -13.96 -8.08 4.32
N VAL A 80 -14.52 -8.69 3.27
CA VAL A 80 -14.09 -8.49 1.89
C VAL A 80 -15.24 -7.84 1.13
N PHE A 81 -14.95 -6.70 0.51
CA PHE A 81 -15.85 -6.01 -0.38
C PHE A 81 -15.30 -6.17 -1.79
N ASP A 82 -15.95 -7.04 -2.57
CA ASP A 82 -15.59 -7.40 -3.94
C ASP A 82 -16.86 -7.83 -4.69
N PRO A 83 -17.20 -7.24 -5.86
CA PRO A 83 -16.45 -6.18 -6.55
C PRO A 83 -16.72 -4.78 -5.99
N LEU A 84 -15.70 -3.93 -6.09
CA LEU A 84 -15.75 -2.48 -5.94
C LEU A 84 -15.46 -1.80 -7.29
N PRO A 85 -16.05 -0.61 -7.53
CA PRO A 85 -15.66 0.23 -8.65
C PRO A 85 -14.18 0.61 -8.58
N LYS A 86 -13.52 0.76 -9.75
CA LYS A 86 -12.07 1.08 -9.82
C LYS A 86 -11.74 2.44 -9.21
N GLU A 87 -12.70 3.35 -9.28
CA GLU A 87 -12.64 4.70 -8.72
C GLU A 87 -12.41 4.66 -7.20
N VAL A 88 -12.80 3.59 -6.51
CA VAL A 88 -12.47 3.42 -5.08
C VAL A 88 -10.95 3.39 -4.89
N ALA A 89 -10.25 2.60 -5.69
CA ALA A 89 -8.80 2.50 -5.60
C ALA A 89 -8.13 3.82 -6.00
N GLU A 90 -8.61 4.46 -7.07
CA GLU A 90 -8.10 5.76 -7.55
C GLU A 90 -8.26 6.86 -6.51
N ASN A 91 -9.41 6.91 -5.82
CA ASN A 91 -9.70 7.95 -4.82
C ASN A 91 -8.98 7.71 -3.49
N TRP A 92 -8.87 6.46 -3.04
CA TRP A 92 -8.42 6.15 -1.68
C TRP A 92 -6.99 5.64 -1.57
N TYR A 93 -6.40 5.15 -2.65
CA TYR A 93 -4.98 4.77 -2.63
C TYR A 93 -4.06 5.94 -2.21
N PRO A 94 -4.17 7.16 -2.79
CA PRO A 94 -3.34 8.28 -2.38
C PRO A 94 -3.54 8.71 -0.92
N VAL A 95 -4.76 8.52 -0.39
CA VAL A 95 -5.09 8.85 1.00
C VAL A 95 -4.46 7.84 1.95
N PHE A 96 -4.58 6.54 1.68
CA PHE A 96 -4.05 5.51 2.57
C PHE A 96 -2.54 5.33 2.46
N SER A 97 -1.95 5.49 1.27
CA SER A 97 -0.50 5.35 1.07
C SER A 97 0.31 6.44 1.79
N THR A 98 -0.29 7.61 2.02
CA THR A 98 0.35 8.73 2.74
C THR A 98 0.25 8.60 4.26
N ARG A 99 -0.71 7.84 4.79
CA ARG A 99 -0.76 7.50 6.21
C ARG A 99 0.45 6.61 6.53
N ARG A 100 1.38 7.04 7.38
CA ARG A 100 2.56 6.26 7.84
C ARG A 100 2.20 5.08 8.74
N ASP A 101 1.15 4.38 8.37
CA ASP A 101 0.60 3.22 9.05
C ASP A 101 1.01 1.97 8.28
N GLN A 102 1.83 1.12 8.90
CA GLN A 102 2.32 -0.14 8.33
C GLN A 102 1.24 -1.21 8.17
N ARG A 103 0.01 -0.95 8.63
CA ARG A 103 -1.14 -1.86 8.49
C ARG A 103 -1.84 -1.72 7.15
N PHE A 104 -1.51 -0.68 6.38
CA PHE A 104 -2.00 -0.53 5.02
C PHE A 104 -1.18 -1.37 4.05
N VAL A 105 -1.86 -2.17 3.23
CA VAL A 105 -1.27 -3.01 2.19
C VAL A 105 -1.86 -2.62 0.83
N ALA A 106 -1.00 -2.22 -0.10
CA ALA A 106 -1.40 -1.90 -1.46
C ALA A 106 -1.31 -3.13 -2.38
N ALA A 107 -2.46 -3.73 -2.68
CA ALA A 107 -2.62 -4.83 -3.62
C ALA A 107 -2.87 -4.36 -5.06
N LEU A 108 -2.15 -3.31 -5.46
CA LEU A 108 -2.19 -2.68 -6.78
C LEU A 108 -0.81 -2.12 -7.13
N ALA A 109 -0.59 -1.85 -8.42
CA ALA A 109 0.63 -1.19 -8.87
C ALA A 109 0.48 0.34 -8.74
N ASP A 110 1.44 0.98 -8.10
CA ASP A 110 1.55 2.44 -8.12
C ASP A 110 2.39 2.89 -9.31
N ASP A 111 1.72 3.44 -10.32
CA ASP A 111 2.37 3.95 -11.53
C ASP A 111 3.00 5.34 -11.34
N ALA A 112 2.78 5.99 -10.18
CA ALA A 112 3.45 7.24 -9.82
C ALA A 112 4.91 7.01 -9.42
N ILE A 113 5.25 5.83 -8.87
CA ILE A 113 6.63 5.47 -8.50
C ILE A 113 7.48 5.35 -9.76
N LYS A 114 8.50 6.22 -9.86
CA LYS A 114 9.48 6.17 -10.94
C LYS A 114 10.55 5.13 -10.62
N PRO A 115 10.77 4.13 -11.49
CA PRO A 115 11.82 3.14 -11.28
C PRO A 115 13.19 3.76 -11.48
N GLU A 116 14.08 3.58 -10.52
CA GLU A 116 15.53 3.74 -10.71
C GLU A 116 16.07 2.53 -11.49
N TRP A 117 15.50 1.36 -11.23
CA TRP A 117 15.68 0.18 -12.04
C TRP A 117 14.46 -0.73 -11.98
N GLN A 118 14.38 -1.62 -12.97
CA GLN A 118 13.35 -2.64 -13.06
C GLN A 118 13.94 -3.95 -13.58
N ILE A 119 13.30 -5.05 -13.24
CA ILE A 119 13.71 -6.39 -13.64
C ILE A 119 12.48 -7.28 -13.89
N PRO A 120 12.39 -7.98 -15.02
CA PRO A 120 11.29 -8.93 -15.24
C PRO A 120 11.36 -10.06 -14.22
N ALA A 121 10.21 -10.40 -13.63
CA ALA A 121 10.13 -11.36 -12.53
C ALA A 121 8.84 -12.19 -12.58
N SER A 122 8.82 -13.27 -11.83
CA SER A 122 7.64 -14.07 -11.54
C SER A 122 7.49 -14.20 -10.03
N LEU A 123 6.32 -13.85 -9.50
CA LEU A 123 6.00 -14.07 -8.09
C LEU A 123 5.53 -15.51 -7.91
N THR A 124 6.24 -16.28 -7.07
CA THR A 124 5.95 -17.71 -6.79
C THR A 124 5.80 -18.58 -8.05
N SER A 125 6.58 -18.29 -9.09
CA SER A 125 6.58 -18.96 -10.40
C SER A 125 5.24 -18.92 -11.18
N LYS A 126 4.21 -18.25 -10.66
CA LYS A 126 2.83 -18.27 -11.21
C LYS A 126 2.41 -16.95 -11.82
N VAL A 127 2.78 -15.85 -11.17
CA VAL A 127 2.33 -14.51 -11.56
C VAL A 127 3.47 -13.80 -12.28
N GLN A 128 3.31 -13.62 -13.58
CA GLN A 128 4.29 -12.92 -14.41
C GLN A 128 4.18 -11.41 -14.22
N GLY A 129 5.31 -10.72 -14.25
CA GLY A 129 5.34 -9.27 -14.17
C GLY A 129 6.74 -8.67 -14.23
N VAL A 130 6.82 -7.44 -13.73
CA VAL A 130 8.06 -6.69 -13.61
C VAL A 130 8.15 -6.18 -12.18
N LEU A 131 9.31 -6.38 -11.56
CA LEU A 131 9.65 -5.74 -10.30
C LEU A 131 10.33 -4.40 -10.59
N LEU A 132 9.82 -3.33 -10.01
CA LEU A 132 10.30 -1.97 -10.13
C LEU A 132 10.76 -1.51 -8.76
N VAL A 133 11.95 -0.92 -8.71
CA VAL A 133 12.49 -0.32 -7.48
C VAL A 133 12.73 1.15 -7.76
N GLY A 134 12.07 2.00 -6.98
CA GLY A 134 12.24 3.44 -7.00
C GLY A 134 12.83 3.95 -5.69
N ALA A 135 12.89 5.28 -5.57
CA ALA A 135 13.43 5.93 -4.39
C ALA A 135 12.65 5.60 -3.11
N ASP A 136 11.32 5.68 -3.19
CA ASP A 136 10.42 5.62 -2.02
C ASP A 136 9.62 4.32 -1.92
N GLY A 137 9.74 3.42 -2.89
CA GLY A 137 9.01 2.15 -2.87
C GLY A 137 9.44 1.12 -3.91
N VAL A 138 8.91 -0.08 -3.72
CA VAL A 138 9.04 -1.24 -4.60
C VAL A 138 7.65 -1.57 -5.13
N VAL A 139 7.53 -1.74 -6.45
CA VAL A 139 6.29 -2.12 -7.12
C VAL A 139 6.52 -3.43 -7.85
N PHE A 140 5.70 -4.43 -7.57
CA PHE A 140 5.54 -5.56 -8.49
C PHE A 140 4.32 -5.30 -9.37
N ARG A 141 4.56 -4.98 -10.64
CA ARG A 141 3.51 -4.83 -11.64
C ARG A 141 3.28 -6.17 -12.30
N ALA A 142 2.21 -6.85 -11.89
CA ALA A 142 1.78 -8.09 -12.51
C ALA A 142 1.10 -7.83 -13.86
N GLU A 143 1.25 -8.77 -14.79
CA GLU A 143 0.54 -8.75 -16.08
C GLU A 143 -0.98 -8.94 -15.89
N ARG A 144 -1.37 -9.69 -14.85
CA ARG A 144 -2.77 -9.91 -14.48
C ARG A 144 -3.25 -8.86 -13.48
N SER A 145 -4.41 -8.26 -13.76
CA SER A 145 -5.08 -7.36 -12.81
C SER A 145 -5.34 -8.04 -11.46
N GLY A 146 -5.15 -7.29 -10.36
CA GLY A 146 -5.35 -7.76 -8.98
C GLY A 146 -4.15 -8.47 -8.34
N GLU A 147 -3.15 -8.85 -9.13
CA GLU A 147 -1.95 -9.56 -8.65
C GLU A 147 -0.76 -8.62 -8.39
N SER A 148 -0.89 -7.33 -8.74
CA SER A 148 0.15 -6.32 -8.51
C SER A 148 0.27 -5.97 -7.03
N ARG A 149 1.46 -5.51 -6.61
CA ARG A 149 1.73 -5.11 -5.23
C ARG A 149 2.60 -3.85 -5.21
N THR A 150 2.39 -3.00 -4.20
CA THR A 150 3.24 -1.84 -3.93
C THR A 150 3.61 -1.82 -2.46
N TRP A 151 4.88 -1.58 -2.18
CA TRP A 151 5.42 -1.44 -0.84
C TRP A 151 6.21 -0.15 -0.75
N ARG A 152 5.95 0.67 0.28
CA ARG A 152 6.88 1.75 0.63
C ARG A 152 8.14 1.12 1.21
N ILE A 153 9.29 1.75 1.04
CA ILE A 153 10.54 1.23 1.63
C ILE A 153 10.40 1.04 3.15
N ALA A 154 9.67 1.92 3.83
CA ALA A 154 9.41 1.83 5.29
C ALA A 154 8.49 0.67 5.72
N ASP A 155 7.73 0.08 4.79
CA ASP A 155 6.87 -1.08 5.07
C ASP A 155 7.57 -2.42 4.78
N ILE A 156 8.77 -2.38 4.19
CA ILE A 156 9.59 -3.56 3.93
C ILE A 156 10.44 -3.84 5.16
N GLU A 157 10.27 -5.02 5.74
CA GLU A 157 10.98 -5.46 6.94
C GLU A 157 12.41 -5.91 6.58
N SER A 158 12.55 -6.66 5.48
CA SER A 158 13.85 -7.04 4.96
C SER A 158 13.80 -7.41 3.48
N VAL A 159 14.97 -7.41 2.86
CA VAL A 159 15.20 -8.00 1.54
C VAL A 159 16.33 -8.99 1.62
N ALA A 160 16.20 -10.09 0.89
CA ALA A 160 17.20 -11.14 0.82
C ALA A 160 17.33 -11.65 -0.61
N SER A 161 18.49 -12.21 -0.96
CA SER A 161 18.70 -12.91 -2.22
C SER A 161 19.23 -14.31 -1.93
N GLY A 162 18.55 -15.34 -2.47
CA GLY A 162 19.00 -16.74 -2.43
C GLY A 162 19.96 -17.10 -3.57
N GLY A 163 20.21 -16.17 -4.49
CA GLY A 163 20.96 -16.40 -5.72
C GLY A 163 20.71 -15.28 -6.72
N ARG A 164 21.50 -15.24 -7.79
CA ARG A 164 21.48 -14.12 -8.77
C ARG A 164 20.14 -13.97 -9.51
N PHE A 165 19.27 -14.96 -9.45
CA PHE A 165 17.94 -14.96 -10.07
C PHE A 165 16.83 -14.94 -9.03
N ASP A 166 17.12 -14.60 -7.78
CA ASP A 166 16.15 -14.64 -6.70
C ASP A 166 16.19 -13.36 -5.87
N LEU A 167 15.00 -12.83 -5.57
CA LEU A 167 14.82 -11.78 -4.58
C LEU A 167 13.62 -12.11 -3.69
N THR A 168 13.80 -11.99 -2.39
CA THR A 168 12.73 -12.09 -1.40
C THR A 168 12.52 -10.72 -0.78
N VAL A 169 11.26 -10.26 -0.77
CA VAL A 169 10.82 -9.07 -0.05
C VAL A 169 9.94 -9.52 1.11
N THR A 170 10.39 -9.24 2.33
CA THR A 170 9.65 -9.58 3.55
C THR A 170 8.93 -8.35 4.07
N THR A 171 7.66 -8.53 4.40
CA THR A 171 6.76 -7.47 4.89
C THR A 171 5.94 -8.02 6.04
N ARG A 172 5.25 -7.13 6.76
CA ARG A 172 4.32 -7.50 7.82
C ARG A 172 3.21 -8.45 7.37
N GLU A 173 2.78 -8.38 6.11
CA GLU A 173 1.78 -9.30 5.56
C GLU A 173 2.35 -10.72 5.50
N LYS A 174 3.50 -10.86 4.81
CA LYS A 174 4.20 -12.11 4.49
C LYS A 174 5.49 -11.84 3.69
N GLU A 175 6.17 -12.93 3.35
CA GLU A 175 7.25 -12.97 2.37
C GLU A 175 6.72 -13.06 0.92
N PHE A 176 7.36 -12.30 0.03
CA PHE A 176 7.15 -12.34 -1.42
C PHE A 176 8.43 -12.81 -2.09
N ARG A 177 8.39 -13.98 -2.74
CA ARG A 177 9.56 -14.59 -3.40
C ARG A 177 9.45 -14.42 -4.91
N PHE A 178 10.42 -13.73 -5.48
CA PHE A 178 10.52 -13.42 -6.90
C PHE A 178 11.59 -14.26 -7.56
N GLU A 179 11.19 -15.00 -8.57
CA GLU A 179 12.10 -15.58 -9.57
C GLU A 179 12.37 -14.51 -10.63
N LEU A 180 13.61 -14.07 -10.75
CA LEU A 180 14.04 -13.04 -11.67
C LEU A 180 14.40 -13.68 -13.00
N LYS A 181 13.96 -13.07 -14.11
CA LYS A 181 14.28 -13.56 -15.47
C LYS A 181 15.65 -13.09 -15.96
N GLN A 182 16.34 -12.29 -15.16
CA GLN A 182 17.66 -11.72 -15.43
C GLN A 182 18.49 -11.76 -14.15
N VAL A 183 19.82 -11.73 -14.30
CA VAL A 183 20.76 -11.62 -13.18
C VAL A 183 20.52 -10.28 -12.47
N LEU A 184 20.26 -10.31 -11.17
CA LEU A 184 20.27 -9.12 -10.32
C LEU A 184 21.73 -8.68 -10.10
N PRO A 185 22.14 -7.50 -10.61
CA PRO A 185 23.47 -7.00 -10.34
C PRO A 185 23.65 -6.74 -8.85
N GLU A 186 24.78 -7.16 -8.30
CA GLU A 186 25.11 -7.01 -6.87
C GLU A 186 24.92 -5.57 -6.39
N ALA A 187 25.34 -4.59 -7.18
CA ALA A 187 25.17 -3.17 -6.85
C ALA A 187 23.71 -2.76 -6.65
N ARG A 188 22.77 -3.28 -7.46
CA ARG A 188 21.34 -2.99 -7.32
C ARG A 188 20.73 -3.66 -6.10
N TYR A 189 21.17 -4.89 -5.80
CA TYR A 189 20.78 -5.57 -4.57
C TYR A 189 21.26 -4.81 -3.34
N GLN A 190 22.53 -4.45 -3.29
CA GLN A 190 23.13 -3.69 -2.17
C GLN A 190 22.46 -2.34 -1.98
N GLU A 191 22.13 -1.64 -3.07
CA GLU A 191 21.37 -0.39 -3.01
C GLU A 191 20.00 -0.58 -2.36
N LEU A 192 19.21 -1.54 -2.83
CA LEU A 192 17.90 -1.85 -2.23
C LEU A 192 18.03 -2.26 -0.76
N TRP A 193 19.01 -3.11 -0.45
CA TRP A 193 19.28 -3.55 0.92
C TRP A 193 19.61 -2.36 1.83
N LEU A 194 20.47 -1.44 1.40
CA LEU A 194 20.80 -0.23 2.14
C LEU A 194 19.57 0.67 2.35
N LYS A 195 18.73 0.85 1.33
CA LYS A 195 17.49 1.64 1.43
C LYS A 195 16.55 1.09 2.50
N VAL A 196 16.29 -0.22 2.44
CA VAL A 196 15.42 -0.91 3.41
C VAL A 196 16.01 -0.82 4.82
N ASN A 197 17.28 -1.15 5.01
CA ASN A 197 17.89 -1.13 6.34
C ASN A 197 17.96 0.28 6.95
N ARG A 198 18.23 1.32 6.15
CA ARG A 198 18.19 2.71 6.64
C ARG A 198 16.79 3.12 7.08
N ALA A 199 15.75 2.71 6.35
CA ALA A 199 14.37 2.99 6.74
C ALA A 199 13.97 2.28 8.04
N GLN A 200 14.61 1.14 8.35
CA GLN A 200 14.46 0.42 9.62
C GLN A 200 15.37 0.95 10.74
N GLY A 201 16.08 2.07 10.53
CA GLY A 201 16.89 2.72 11.57
C GLY A 201 18.33 2.26 11.66
N LEU A 202 18.87 1.62 10.60
CA LEU A 202 20.31 1.32 10.54
C LEU A 202 21.12 2.62 10.44
N GLU A 203 21.79 3.00 11.53
CA GLU A 203 22.82 4.03 11.54
C GLU A 203 24.14 3.43 11.07
N ILE A 204 24.62 3.86 9.90
CA ILE A 204 25.98 3.53 9.46
C ILE A 204 26.92 4.44 10.26
N LEU A 205 27.53 3.90 11.31
CA LEU A 205 28.62 4.56 12.03
C LEU A 205 29.74 4.87 11.03
N LYS A 206 30.08 6.16 10.90
CA LYS A 206 31.18 6.66 10.08
C LYS A 206 32.50 6.60 10.82
#